data_AF-A0A0D2XYY3-F1
#
_entry.id   AF-A0A0D2XYY3-F1
#
_cell.length_a   1.000
_cell.length_b   1.000
_cell.length_c   1.000
_cell.angle_alpha   90.00
_cell.angle_beta   90.00
_cell.angle_gamma   90.00
#
_symmetry.space_group_name_H-M   'P 1'
#
loop_
_entity.id
_entity.type
_entity.pdbx_description
1 polymer ?
#
loop_
_entity_poly.entity_id
_entity_poly.type
_entity_poly.pdbx_seq_one_letter_code
_entity_poly.pdbx_strand_id
1 'polypeptide(L)'
;MVEKMISKCPDATIIIGMITDVCDNKSYHFQRERTKIYRGHIAKLAAELSKDGSHVLAADFGPFDDTLLSDCVHPTQKGYEILGDWWYDFIHQIPEGWIKDPVGPDPVRD
;
A
#
# COMPACT_ATOMS: atom_id res chain seq x y z
N MET A 1 7.50 7.14 10.02
CA MET A 1 7.19 7.98 8.83
C MET A 1 5.72 8.37 8.83
N VAL A 2 4.79 7.40 8.85
CA VAL A 2 3.34 7.62 8.88
C VAL A 2 2.91 8.56 10.02
N GLU A 3 3.38 8.35 11.23
CA GLU A 3 3.10 9.24 12.37
C GLU A 3 3.52 10.70 12.14
N LYS A 4 4.63 10.92 11.41
CA LYS A 4 5.05 12.29 11.03
C LYS A 4 4.09 12.91 10.02
N MET A 5 3.53 12.11 9.11
CA MET A 5 2.52 12.57 8.16
C MET A 5 1.23 12.94 8.89
N ILE A 6 0.75 12.07 9.79
CA ILE A 6 -0.41 12.32 10.65
C ILE A 6 -0.20 13.59 11.48
N SER A 7 0.96 13.74 12.12
CA SER A 7 1.28 14.93 12.92
C SER A 7 1.24 16.23 12.11
N LYS A 8 1.51 16.18 10.80
CA LYS A 8 1.54 17.36 9.92
C LYS A 8 0.22 17.61 9.20
N CYS A 9 -0.54 16.55 8.90
CA CYS A 9 -1.85 16.62 8.27
C CYS A 9 -2.77 15.60 8.98
N PRO A 10 -3.36 15.97 10.12
CA PRO A 10 -4.13 15.04 10.95
C PRO A 10 -5.36 14.44 10.27
N ASP A 11 -5.86 15.09 9.23
CA ASP A 11 -7.01 14.65 8.44
C ASP A 11 -6.66 13.98 7.12
N ALA A 12 -5.36 13.77 6.84
CA ALA A 12 -4.94 13.03 5.66
C ALA A 12 -5.43 11.57 5.73
N THR A 13 -6.03 11.10 4.63
CA THR A 13 -6.18 9.67 4.38
C THR A 13 -4.86 9.08 3.92
N ILE A 14 -4.36 8.06 4.62
CA ILE A 14 -3.10 7.40 4.30
C ILE A 14 -3.36 5.92 4.03
N ILE A 15 -3.08 5.48 2.80
CA ILE A 15 -3.02 4.05 2.47
C ILE A 15 -1.55 3.62 2.45
N ILE A 16 -1.20 2.63 3.26
CA ILE A 16 0.14 2.03 3.28
C ILE A 16 0.11 0.80 2.38
N GLY A 17 0.75 0.89 1.21
CA GLY A 17 0.95 -0.25 0.32
C GLY A 17 1.94 -1.24 0.92
N MET A 18 1.49 -2.45 1.21
CA MET A 18 2.36 -3.54 1.63
C MET A 18 3.07 -4.10 0.40
N ILE A 19 4.40 -4.19 0.44
CA ILE A 19 5.22 -4.62 -0.69
C ILE A 19 4.81 -6.02 -1.18
N THR A 20 4.83 -6.23 -2.50
CA THR A 20 4.55 -7.53 -3.12
C THR A 20 5.55 -8.59 -2.68
N ASP A 21 5.17 -9.86 -2.81
CA ASP A 21 6.15 -10.95 -2.69
C ASP A 21 7.21 -10.86 -3.80
N VAL A 22 8.39 -11.42 -3.50
CA VAL A 22 9.42 -11.81 -4.48
C VAL A 22 9.21 -13.28 -4.84
N CYS A 23 9.87 -13.76 -5.91
CA CYS A 23 9.77 -15.19 -6.27
C CYS A 23 10.14 -16.12 -5.11
N ASP A 24 9.57 -17.33 -5.09
CA ASP A 24 9.97 -18.37 -4.15
C ASP A 24 10.91 -19.40 -4.79
N ASN A 25 12.16 -19.00 -4.97
CA ASN A 25 13.23 -19.90 -5.39
C ASN A 25 14.39 -19.88 -4.39
N LYS A 26 15.39 -20.75 -4.59
CA LYS A 26 16.53 -20.90 -3.67
C LYS A 26 17.22 -19.58 -3.28
N SER A 27 17.29 -18.60 -4.20
CA SER A 27 17.95 -17.32 -3.96
C SER A 27 17.06 -16.30 -3.23
N TYR A 28 15.73 -16.41 -3.37
CA TYR A 28 14.76 -15.43 -2.89
C TYR A 28 13.89 -15.90 -1.73
N HIS A 29 13.86 -17.21 -1.43
CA HIS A 29 13.00 -17.80 -0.39
C HIS A 29 13.10 -17.06 0.95
N PHE A 30 14.32 -16.81 1.41
CA PHE A 30 14.54 -16.09 2.67
C PHE A 30 14.05 -14.64 2.63
N GLN A 31 14.17 -13.97 1.48
CA GLN A 31 13.63 -12.63 1.30
C GLN A 31 12.09 -12.68 1.31
N ARG A 32 11.46 -13.65 0.63
CA ARG A 32 10.01 -13.84 0.61
C ARG A 32 9.45 -14.02 2.01
N GLU A 33 10.07 -14.87 2.83
CA GLU A 33 9.65 -15.06 4.23
C GLU A 33 9.79 -13.79 5.07
N ARG A 34 10.87 -13.03 4.87
CA ARG A 34 11.04 -11.72 5.54
C ARG A 34 10.03 -10.68 5.07
N THR A 35 9.67 -10.69 3.78
CA THR A 35 8.62 -9.83 3.24
C THR A 35 7.29 -10.12 3.92
N LYS A 36 6.90 -11.39 4.10
CA LYS A 36 5.68 -11.77 4.86
C LYS A 36 5.68 -11.20 6.27
N ILE A 37 6.80 -11.31 6.99
CA ILE A 37 6.95 -10.74 8.35
C ILE A 37 6.80 -9.21 8.32
N TYR A 38 7.47 -8.55 7.37
CA TYR A 38 7.37 -7.09 7.21
C TYR A 38 5.93 -6.63 6.95
N ARG A 39 5.20 -7.31 6.05
CA ARG A 39 3.78 -7.02 5.80
C ARG A 39 2.93 -7.18 7.06
N GLY A 40 3.19 -8.20 7.87
CA GLY A 40 2.54 -8.37 9.18
C GLY A 40 2.76 -7.18 10.12
N HIS A 41 3.97 -6.59 10.14
CA HIS A 41 4.24 -5.38 10.91
C HIS A 41 3.47 -4.16 10.38
N ILE A 42 3.35 -4.01 9.06
CA ILE A 42 2.59 -2.91 8.45
C ILE A 42 1.09 -3.04 8.76
N ALA A 43 0.54 -4.25 8.62
CA ALA A 43 -0.86 -4.52 8.96
C ALA A 43 -1.15 -4.17 10.44
N LYS A 44 -0.27 -4.59 11.35
CA LYS A 44 -0.39 -4.27 12.77
C LYS A 44 -0.33 -2.76 13.04
N LEU A 45 0.65 -2.06 12.45
CA LEU A 45 0.80 -0.61 12.61
C LEU A 45 -0.44 0.14 12.11
N ALA A 46 -0.95 -0.19 10.93
CA ALA A 46 -2.14 0.46 10.38
C ALA A 46 -3.37 0.23 11.26
N ALA A 47 -3.55 -0.99 11.78
CA ALA A 47 -4.64 -1.30 12.70
C ALA A 47 -4.55 -0.52 14.02
N GLU A 48 -3.35 -0.38 14.59
CA GLU A 48 -3.12 0.42 15.80
C GLU A 48 -3.44 1.90 15.55
N LEU A 49 -2.91 2.50 14.47
CA LEU A 49 -3.17 3.90 14.13
C LEU A 49 -4.64 4.18 13.82
N SER A 50 -5.30 3.25 13.12
CA SER A 50 -6.74 3.35 12.82
C SER A 50 -7.58 3.27 14.08
N LYS A 51 -7.24 2.36 15.00
CA LYS A 51 -7.91 2.24 16.31
C LYS A 51 -7.77 3.50 17.15
N ASP A 52 -6.65 4.21 17.03
CA ASP A 52 -6.40 5.49 17.69
C ASP A 52 -7.06 6.69 16.98
N GLY A 53 -7.87 6.43 15.95
CA GLY A 53 -8.70 7.43 15.26
C GLY A 53 -8.04 8.08 14.04
N SER A 54 -6.85 7.62 13.62
CA SER A 54 -6.21 8.13 12.40
C SER A 54 -6.83 7.51 11.15
N HIS A 55 -6.89 8.25 10.05
CA HIS A 55 -7.39 7.76 8.75
C HIS A 55 -6.32 6.93 8.02
N VAL A 56 -5.94 5.78 8.58
CA VAL A 56 -4.89 4.91 8.06
C VAL A 56 -5.45 3.54 7.67
N LEU A 57 -5.15 3.09 6.46
CA LEU A 57 -5.41 1.72 5.99
C LEU A 57 -4.12 1.09 5.48
N ALA A 58 -4.08 -0.24 5.45
CA ALA A 58 -3.03 -0.97 4.77
C ALA A 58 -3.63 -1.76 3.60
N ALA A 59 -2.97 -1.67 2.45
CA ALA A 59 -3.33 -2.39 1.23
C ALA A 59 -2.36 -3.56 1.02
N ASP A 60 -2.83 -4.80 1.17
CA ASP A 60 -1.98 -5.99 1.02
C ASP A 60 -1.88 -6.42 -0.45
N PHE A 61 -0.75 -6.14 -1.08
CA PHE A 61 -0.43 -6.61 -2.44
C PHE A 61 0.43 -7.89 -2.45
N GLY A 62 0.67 -8.47 -1.28
CA GLY A 62 1.62 -9.55 -1.11
C GLY A 62 1.29 -10.90 -1.75
N PRO A 63 0.04 -11.35 -1.97
CA PRO A 63 -0.24 -12.57 -2.73
C PRO A 63 -0.01 -12.31 -4.23
N PHE A 64 1.25 -12.06 -4.60
CA PHE A 64 1.66 -11.77 -5.97
C PHE A 64 2.24 -13.03 -6.60
N ASP A 65 1.76 -13.36 -7.80
CA ASP A 65 2.19 -14.53 -8.54
C ASP A 65 3.60 -14.31 -9.12
N ASP A 66 4.49 -15.29 -8.94
CA ASP A 66 5.87 -15.26 -9.44
C ASP A 66 5.94 -15.04 -10.96
N THR A 67 4.93 -15.52 -11.71
CA THR A 67 4.83 -15.33 -13.17
C THR A 67 4.57 -13.86 -13.56
N LEU A 68 4.17 -13.02 -12.61
CA LEU A 68 3.97 -11.60 -12.80
C LEU A 68 5.24 -10.78 -12.50
N LEU A 69 6.36 -11.41 -12.14
CA LEU A 69 7.63 -10.76 -11.82
C LEU A 69 8.64 -10.92 -12.97
N SER A 70 9.29 -9.83 -13.39
CA SER A 70 10.25 -9.85 -14.51
C SER A 70 11.65 -10.33 -14.11
N ASP A 71 12.08 -10.01 -12.89
CA ASP A 71 13.45 -10.25 -12.40
C ASP A 71 13.43 -10.86 -10.98
N CYS A 72 12.33 -11.56 -10.66
CA CYS A 72 12.01 -12.07 -9.34
C CYS A 72 11.69 -11.02 -8.26
N VAL A 73 11.69 -9.73 -8.59
CA VAL A 73 11.39 -8.65 -7.63
C VAL A 73 10.38 -7.65 -8.16
N HIS A 74 10.57 -7.17 -9.39
CA HIS A 74 9.74 -6.15 -10.00
C HIS A 74 8.61 -6.77 -10.83
N PRO A 75 7.39 -6.18 -10.79
CA PRO A 75 6.31 -6.59 -11.66
C PRO A 75 6.66 -6.44 -13.15
N THR A 76 6.16 -7.37 -13.96
CA THR A 76 6.02 -7.21 -15.41
C THR A 76 4.98 -6.14 -15.74
N GLN A 77 4.85 -5.75 -17.01
CA GLN A 77 3.75 -4.88 -17.47
C GLN A 77 2.38 -5.41 -17.01
N LYS A 78 2.14 -6.72 -17.16
CA LYS A 78 0.87 -7.33 -16.72
C LYS A 78 0.73 -7.30 -15.20
N GLY A 79 1.83 -7.49 -14.48
CA GLY A 79 1.85 -7.32 -13.03
C GLY A 79 1.46 -5.91 -12.59
N TYR A 80 1.95 -4.87 -13.28
CA TYR A 80 1.56 -3.49 -13.00
C TYR A 80 0.09 -3.19 -13.31
N GLU A 81 -0.49 -3.78 -14.36
CA GLU A 81 -1.94 -3.67 -14.61
C GLU A 81 -2.75 -4.23 -13.44
N ILE A 82 -2.40 -5.41 -12.95
CA ILE A 82 -3.07 -6.06 -11.80
C ILE A 82 -2.91 -5.22 -10.53
N LEU A 83 -1.71 -4.67 -10.27
CA LEU A 83 -1.52 -3.75 -9.16
C LEU A 83 -2.37 -2.49 -9.30
N GLY A 84 -2.58 -2.00 -10.53
CA GLY A 84 -3.49 -0.89 -10.82
C GLY A 84 -4.93 -1.20 -10.42
N ASP A 85 -5.43 -2.38 -10.80
CA ASP A 85 -6.77 -2.85 -10.42
C ASP A 85 -6.90 -2.98 -8.89
N TRP A 86 -5.89 -3.52 -8.22
CA TRP A 86 -5.89 -3.64 -6.76
C TRP A 86 -5.86 -2.28 -6.07
N TRP A 87 -5.04 -1.34 -6.55
CA TRP A 87 -5.05 0.03 -6.05
C TRP A 87 -6.43 0.67 -6.20
N TYR A 88 -7.06 0.50 -7.36
CA TYR A 88 -8.43 0.97 -7.60
C TYR A 88 -9.39 0.40 -6.54
N ASP A 89 -9.35 -0.91 -6.30
CA ASP A 89 -10.20 -1.58 -5.31
C ASP A 89 -9.96 -1.07 -3.89
N PHE A 90 -8.71 -0.94 -3.45
CA PHE A 90 -8.39 -0.43 -2.11
C PHE A 90 -8.81 1.03 -1.92
N ILE A 91 -8.65 1.86 -2.95
CA ILE A 91 -9.09 3.26 -2.92
C ILE A 91 -10.62 3.33 -2.81
N HIS A 92 -11.35 2.47 -3.51
CA HIS A 92 -12.82 2.41 -3.43
C HIS A 92 -13.34 1.90 -2.08
N GLN A 93 -12.49 1.24 -1.29
CA GLN A 93 -12.83 0.77 0.06
C GLN A 93 -12.50 1.78 1.15
N ILE A 94 -11.92 2.95 0.82
CA ILE A 94 -11.73 4.02 1.80
C ILE A 94 -13.09 4.39 2.41
N PRO A 95 -13.22 4.42 3.75
CA PRO A 95 -14.47 4.79 4.40
C PRO A 95 -14.97 6.17 3.97
N GLU A 96 -16.29 6.28 3.84
CA GLU A 96 -16.94 7.55 3.52
C GLU A 96 -16.56 8.64 4.53
N GLY A 97 -16.30 9.86 4.05
CA GLY A 97 -15.91 11.00 4.88
C GLY A 97 -14.42 11.08 5.23
N TRP A 98 -13.61 10.08 4.90
CA TRP A 98 -12.16 10.15 5.07
C TRP A 98 -11.49 11.06 4.02
N ILE A 99 -12.00 11.05 2.79
CA ILE A 99 -11.59 11.98 1.72
C ILE A 99 -12.52 13.19 1.75
N LYS A 100 -11.93 14.38 1.85
CA LYS A 100 -12.65 15.66 1.88
C LYS A 100 -12.53 16.39 0.54
N ASP A 101 -13.34 17.43 0.38
CA ASP A 101 -13.24 18.33 -0.76
C ASP A 101 -11.82 18.93 -0.88
N PRO A 102 -11.33 19.11 -2.12
CA PRO A 102 -10.02 19.73 -2.34
C PRO A 102 -9.97 21.14 -1.74
N VAL A 103 -8.83 21.48 -1.15
CA VAL A 103 -8.57 22.81 -0.59
C VAL A 103 -7.57 23.55 -1.46
N GLY A 104 -7.98 24.71 -1.99
CA GLY A 104 -7.15 25.55 -2.85
C GLY A 104 -7.66 25.66 -4.29
N PRO A 105 -7.08 26.54 -5.10
CA PRO A 105 -7.44 26.65 -6.51
C PRO A 105 -6.96 25.42 -7.28
N ASP A 106 -7.66 25.10 -8.37
CA ASP A 106 -7.22 24.07 -9.31
C ASP A 106 -5.81 24.40 -9.83
N PRO A 107 -4.94 23.40 -10.01
CA PRO A 107 -3.63 23.62 -10.62
C PRO A 107 -3.82 24.18 -12.03
N VAL A 108 -3.15 25.29 -12.33
CA VAL A 108 -3.08 25.85 -13.67
C VAL A 108 -2.23 24.91 -14.52
N ARG A 109 -2.83 24.34 -15.56
CA ARG A 109 -2.07 23.58 -16.57
C ARG A 109 -1.52 24.58 -17.58
N ASP A 110 -0.20 24.72 -17.60
CA ASP A 110 0.54 25.38 -18.68
C ASP A 110 0.69 24.47 -19.90
#